data_AF-A0A919M6Z1-F1
#
_entry.id   AF-A0A919M6Z1-F1
#
_cell.length_a   1.000
_cell.length_b   1.000
_cell.length_c   1.000
_cell.angle_alpha   90.00
_cell.angle_beta   90.00
_cell.angle_gamma   90.00
#
_symmetry.space_group_name_H-M   'P 1'
#
loop_
_entity.id
_entity.type
_entity.pdbx_description
1 polymer ?
#
loop_
_entity_poly.entity_id
_entity_poly.type
_entity_poly.pdbx_seq_one_letter_code
_entity_poly.pdbx_strand_id
1 'polypeptide(L)'
;MFLKVFSFILIMSIHDLSQGQKLIFRKFDQPELITMNNTYGWSDGLTLKLTDFTHKEPMPGGPTKATAYLDFQKAGEKGEITLSVHGSDGKEGIDYDKIHWKNYDIELLSFEYNQSIELKISKAGSNEVGYFINDRSVTKKEFADFKNSLTEVKNTWYCKEFNDGGETGYKATSEEGKIFRYKAISKKEGAMEILEHEEGKLK
;
A
#
# COMPACT_ATOMS: atom_id res chain seq x y z
N MET A 1 -21.10 -34.34 -31.01
CA MET A 1 -19.86 -34.28 -30.21
C MET A 1 -19.70 -32.85 -29.71
N PHE A 2 -20.23 -32.54 -28.53
CA PHE A 2 -20.16 -31.21 -27.91
C PHE A 2 -19.41 -31.35 -26.59
N LEU A 3 -18.17 -30.85 -26.56
CA LEU A 3 -17.35 -30.84 -25.35
C LEU A 3 -17.70 -29.55 -24.57
N LYS A 4 -18.55 -29.68 -23.55
CA LYS A 4 -18.81 -28.61 -22.58
C LYS A 4 -17.56 -28.46 -21.70
N VAL A 5 -16.79 -27.40 -21.92
CA VAL A 5 -15.71 -27.01 -21.02
C VAL A 5 -16.35 -26.37 -19.79
N PHE A 6 -16.37 -27.11 -18.69
CA PHE A 6 -16.77 -26.60 -17.38
C PHE A 6 -15.70 -25.63 -16.87
N SER A 7 -16.04 -24.34 -16.88
CA SER A 7 -15.28 -23.31 -16.19
C SER A 7 -15.42 -23.49 -14.68
N PHE A 8 -14.41 -24.08 -14.05
CA PHE A 8 -14.26 -24.11 -12.61
C PHE A 8 -13.97 -22.67 -12.12
N ILE A 9 -15.02 -21.93 -11.79
CA ILE A 9 -14.89 -20.68 -11.04
C ILE A 9 -14.55 -21.10 -9.60
N LEU A 10 -13.28 -20.95 -9.23
CA LEU A 10 -12.79 -21.09 -7.87
C LEU A 10 -13.37 -19.93 -7.04
N ILE A 11 -14.57 -20.12 -6.48
CA ILE A 11 -15.10 -19.24 -5.44
C ILE A 11 -14.32 -19.57 -4.17
N MET A 12 -13.21 -18.86 -3.95
CA MET A 12 -12.58 -18.80 -2.64
C MET A 12 -13.61 -18.19 -1.69
N SER A 13 -14.23 -19.04 -0.87
CA SER A 13 -15.07 -18.65 0.26
C SER A 13 -14.27 -17.73 1.18
N ILE A 14 -14.48 -16.42 1.05
CA ILE A 14 -14.17 -15.45 2.10
C ILE A 14 -15.38 -15.49 3.05
N HIS A 15 -15.52 -16.59 3.77
CA HIS A 15 -16.52 -16.75 4.83
C HIS A 15 -15.78 -16.88 6.15
N ASP A 16 -15.22 -15.76 6.61
CA ASP A 16 -14.98 -15.47 8.04
C ASP A 16 -14.44 -14.04 8.22
N LEU A 17 -15.21 -13.05 7.76
CA LEU A 17 -15.13 -11.69 8.33
C LEU A 17 -16.39 -11.47 9.17
N SER A 18 -16.48 -12.22 10.27
CA SER A 18 -17.45 -11.92 11.32
C SER A 18 -17.05 -10.58 11.96
N GLN A 19 -18.01 -9.66 12.09
CA GLN A 19 -17.91 -8.27 12.57
C GLN A 19 -17.36 -7.31 11.51
N GLY A 20 -18.26 -6.54 10.89
CA GLY A 20 -18.02 -5.58 9.79
C GLY A 20 -17.12 -4.38 10.14
N GLN A 21 -15.86 -4.63 10.45
CA GLN A 21 -14.85 -3.57 10.49
C GLN A 21 -14.58 -3.09 9.05
N LYS A 22 -14.94 -1.84 8.79
CA LYS A 22 -14.62 -1.15 7.53
C LYS A 22 -13.09 -1.05 7.43
N LEU A 23 -12.49 -1.84 6.54
CA LEU A 23 -11.06 -1.73 6.23
C LEU A 23 -10.79 -0.34 5.63
N ILE A 24 -10.11 0.50 6.39
CA ILE A 24 -9.55 1.75 5.88
C ILE A 24 -8.18 1.40 5.32
N PHE A 25 -8.04 1.54 4.00
CA PHE A 25 -6.77 1.34 3.32
C PHE A 25 -5.86 2.55 3.50
N ARG A 26 -4.68 2.31 4.07
CA ARG A 26 -3.66 3.33 4.35
C ARG A 26 -2.71 3.50 3.18
N LYS A 27 -2.11 4.68 3.15
CA LYS A 27 -1.02 5.01 2.22
C LYS A 27 0.32 4.59 2.84
N PHE A 28 1.27 4.24 1.99
CA PHE A 28 2.65 4.05 2.41
C PHE A 28 3.32 5.39 2.72
N ASP A 29 4.46 5.33 3.40
CA ASP A 29 5.34 6.45 3.74
C ASP A 29 4.72 7.52 4.67
N GLN A 30 3.58 7.20 5.29
CA GLN A 30 2.95 8.01 6.33
C GLN A 30 3.05 7.28 7.68
N PRO A 31 3.33 8.01 8.78
CA PRO A 31 3.20 7.47 10.14
C PRO A 31 1.76 7.02 10.41
N GLU A 32 1.61 5.85 11.01
CA GLU A 32 0.33 5.24 11.34
C GLU A 32 0.36 4.70 12.77
N LEU A 33 -0.62 5.13 13.57
CA LEU A 33 -0.80 4.63 14.94
C LEU A 33 -1.53 3.29 14.91
N ILE A 34 -0.83 2.24 15.35
CA ILE A 34 -1.31 0.86 15.43
C ILE A 34 -1.65 0.56 16.89
N THR A 35 -2.94 0.39 17.18
CA THR A 35 -3.43 0.03 18.52
C THR A 35 -3.61 -1.47 18.68
N MET A 36 -3.50 -1.95 19.92
CA MET A 36 -3.66 -3.35 20.27
C MET A 36 -4.95 -3.97 19.72
N ASN A 37 -4.85 -5.21 19.23
CA ASN A 37 -5.95 -6.06 18.75
C ASN A 37 -6.75 -5.54 17.55
N ASN A 38 -6.37 -4.41 16.95
CA ASN A 38 -6.99 -3.88 15.75
C ASN A 38 -6.17 -4.26 14.50
N THR A 39 -6.88 -4.53 13.40
CA THR A 39 -6.25 -4.86 12.11
C THR A 39 -6.16 -3.61 11.22
N TYR A 40 -4.98 -3.34 10.71
CA TYR A 40 -4.65 -2.18 9.90
C TYR A 40 -4.29 -2.67 8.49
N GLY A 41 -4.92 -2.11 7.46
CA GLY A 41 -4.70 -2.51 6.06
C GLY A 41 -4.07 -1.40 5.23
N TRP A 42 -3.23 -1.77 4.27
CA TRP A 42 -2.63 -0.89 3.26
C TRP A 42 -3.20 -1.18 1.87
N SER A 43 -3.05 -0.22 0.97
CA SER A 43 -3.67 -0.24 -0.37
C SER A 43 -3.31 -1.47 -1.23
N ASP A 44 -2.19 -2.13 -0.97
CA ASP A 44 -1.80 -3.34 -1.70
C ASP A 44 -2.27 -4.64 -1.04
N GLY A 45 -3.03 -4.56 0.05
CA GLY A 45 -3.55 -5.71 0.78
C GLY A 45 -2.60 -6.28 1.83
N LEU A 46 -1.51 -5.59 2.18
CA LEU A 46 -0.81 -5.84 3.44
C LEU A 46 -1.76 -5.52 4.60
N THR A 47 -1.83 -6.41 5.58
CA THR A 47 -2.48 -6.14 6.86
C THR A 47 -1.54 -6.41 8.01
N LEU A 48 -1.56 -5.55 9.03
CA LEU A 48 -0.87 -5.74 10.30
C LEU A 48 -1.86 -5.75 11.46
N LYS A 49 -1.55 -6.53 12.50
CA LYS A 49 -2.27 -6.51 13.77
C LYS A 49 -1.26 -6.57 14.90
N LEU A 50 -1.28 -5.56 15.76
CA LEU A 50 -0.52 -5.57 17.01
C LEU A 50 -1.19 -6.54 17.99
N THR A 51 -0.45 -7.56 18.43
CA THR A 51 -0.99 -8.68 19.20
C THR A 51 -0.50 -8.71 20.64
N ASP A 52 0.75 -8.34 20.89
CA ASP A 52 1.33 -8.44 22.23
C ASP A 52 2.46 -7.43 22.46
N PHE A 53 2.82 -7.26 23.73
CA PHE A 53 3.99 -6.52 24.20
C PHE A 53 4.76 -7.34 25.23
N THR A 54 6.09 -7.27 25.16
CA THR A 54 6.96 -7.77 26.24
C THR A 54 7.93 -6.68 26.68
N HIS A 55 8.31 -6.73 27.95
CA HIS A 55 9.32 -5.85 28.53
C HIS A 55 10.35 -6.67 29.29
N LYS A 56 11.61 -6.31 29.13
CA LYS A 56 12.68 -6.81 29.97
C LYS A 56 12.98 -5.78 31.04
N GLU A 57 12.70 -6.13 32.30
CA GLU A 57 13.06 -5.32 33.45
C GLU A 57 14.58 -5.04 33.45
N PRO A 58 15.00 -3.76 33.46
CA PRO A 58 16.40 -3.44 33.56
C PRO A 58 16.90 -3.65 35.00
N MET A 59 18.15 -4.08 35.14
CA MET A 59 18.89 -3.80 36.38
C MET A 59 19.17 -2.28 36.45
N PRO A 60 19.30 -1.67 37.64
CA PRO A 60 19.60 -0.24 37.76
C PRO A 60 20.78 0.18 36.87
N GLY A 61 20.54 1.13 35.96
CA GLY A 61 21.54 1.62 34.98
C GLY A 61 21.87 0.66 33.82
N GLY A 62 21.17 -0.48 33.72
CA GLY A 62 21.33 -1.49 32.68
C GLY A 62 20.49 -1.25 31.43
N PRO A 63 20.69 -2.04 30.36
CA PRO A 63 19.92 -1.93 29.14
C PRO A 63 18.46 -2.31 29.38
N THR A 64 17.54 -1.51 28.83
CA THR A 64 16.10 -1.82 28.80
C THR A 64 15.67 -2.10 27.37
N LYS A 65 14.69 -3.00 27.23
CA LYS A 65 14.09 -3.36 25.94
C LYS A 65 12.60 -3.60 26.13
N ALA A 66 11.77 -2.92 25.33
CA ALA A 66 10.37 -3.29 25.14
C ALA A 66 10.17 -3.76 23.69
N THR A 67 9.40 -4.83 23.50
CA THR A 67 9.16 -5.46 22.20
C THR A 67 7.66 -5.50 21.93
N ALA A 68 7.25 -5.08 20.75
CA ALA A 68 5.90 -5.24 20.22
C ALA A 68 5.88 -6.39 19.21
N TYR A 69 4.82 -7.18 19.25
CA TYR A 69 4.59 -8.32 18.34
C TYR A 69 3.47 -7.94 17.37
N LEU A 70 3.74 -8.05 16.07
CA LEU A 70 2.74 -7.81 15.05
C LEU A 70 2.56 -9.05 14.18
N ASP A 71 1.32 -9.51 14.08
CA ASP A 71 0.91 -10.42 13.02
C ASP A 71 0.81 -9.65 11.71
N PHE A 72 1.35 -10.20 10.64
CA PHE A 72 1.15 -9.67 9.29
C PHE A 72 0.45 -10.69 8.39
N GLN A 73 -0.25 -10.18 7.38
CA GLN A 73 -0.78 -11.00 6.29
C GLN A 73 -0.68 -10.24 4.95
N LYS A 74 -0.24 -10.95 3.90
CA LYS A 74 -0.18 -10.43 2.52
C LYS A 74 -0.39 -11.57 1.53
N ALA A 75 -1.38 -11.43 0.64
CA ALA A 75 -1.64 -12.40 -0.44
C ALA A 75 -1.75 -13.87 0.04
N GLY A 76 -2.32 -14.09 1.23
CA GLY A 76 -2.47 -15.41 1.84
C GLY A 76 -1.28 -15.89 2.68
N GLU A 77 -0.12 -15.25 2.57
CA GLU A 77 0.99 -15.48 3.48
C GLU A 77 0.73 -14.79 4.82
N LYS A 78 1.08 -15.46 5.91
CA LYS A 78 0.98 -14.95 7.28
C LYS A 78 2.31 -15.12 8.00
N GLY A 79 2.58 -14.26 8.96
CA GLY A 79 3.72 -14.41 9.85
C GLY A 79 3.71 -13.38 10.96
N GLU A 80 4.80 -13.32 11.71
CA GLU A 80 4.99 -12.42 12.83
C GLU A 80 6.24 -11.58 12.60
N ILE A 81 6.17 -10.29 12.94
CA ILE A 81 7.33 -9.41 13.04
C ILE A 81 7.42 -8.89 14.48
N THR A 82 8.64 -8.65 14.95
CA THR A 82 8.88 -8.01 16.24
C THR A 82 9.60 -6.69 16.02
N LEU A 83 9.17 -5.67 16.76
CA LEU A 83 9.78 -4.35 16.74
C LEU A 83 10.04 -3.93 18.18
N SER A 84 11.25 -3.48 18.45
CA SER A 84 11.69 -3.16 19.79
C SER A 84 12.13 -1.71 19.91
N VAL A 85 11.98 -1.19 21.11
CA VAL A 85 12.63 0.02 21.56
C VAL A 85 13.72 -0.36 22.56
N HIS A 86 14.91 0.20 22.40
CA HIS A 86 16.09 -0.05 23.23
C HIS A 86 16.47 1.22 23.96
N GLY A 87 16.93 1.08 25.20
CA GLY A 87 17.43 2.20 25.99
C GLY A 87 18.32 1.74 27.13
N SER A 88 18.62 2.65 28.05
CA SER A 88 19.28 2.33 29.32
C SER A 88 18.56 3.02 30.47
N ASP A 89 18.38 2.31 31.57
CA ASP A 89 17.70 2.85 32.75
C ASP A 89 18.40 4.11 33.27
N GLY A 90 17.63 5.16 33.52
CA GLY A 90 18.13 6.46 33.98
C GLY A 90 18.98 7.25 32.98
N LYS A 91 19.01 6.89 31.69
CA LYS A 91 19.76 7.62 30.65
C LYS A 91 18.87 8.08 29.51
N GLU A 92 19.24 9.21 28.93
CA GLU A 92 18.71 9.65 27.64
C GLU A 92 19.35 8.82 26.50
N GLY A 93 18.57 8.53 25.46
CA GLY A 93 18.98 7.69 24.35
C GLY A 93 18.03 6.52 24.18
N ILE A 94 17.05 6.72 23.30
CA ILE A 94 16.11 5.70 22.88
C ILE A 94 16.42 5.38 21.42
N ASP A 95 16.58 4.10 21.11
CA ASP A 95 16.77 3.60 19.75
C ASP A 95 15.58 2.72 19.37
N TYR A 96 15.12 2.85 18.13
CA TYR A 96 13.94 2.16 17.64
C TYR A 96 14.31 1.21 16.52
N ASP A 97 13.74 0.00 16.55
CA ASP A 97 13.99 -0.99 15.52
C ASP A 97 13.46 -0.54 14.15
N LYS A 98 14.24 -0.89 13.13
CA LYS A 98 13.82 -0.87 11.72
C LYS A 98 14.07 -2.23 11.13
N ILE A 99 13.06 -2.79 10.48
CA ILE A 99 13.16 -4.10 9.83
C ILE A 99 12.88 -3.99 8.34
N HIS A 100 13.56 -4.84 7.59
CA HIS A 100 13.30 -5.04 6.18
C HIS A 100 12.60 -6.40 6.00
N TRP A 101 11.37 -6.38 5.51
CA TRP A 101 10.60 -7.58 5.24
C TRP A 101 10.14 -7.59 3.79
N LYS A 102 10.69 -8.51 2.98
CA LYS A 102 10.48 -8.59 1.52
C LYS A 102 10.80 -7.28 0.80
N ASN A 103 9.78 -6.50 0.48
CA ASN A 103 9.89 -5.20 -0.17
C ASN A 103 9.29 -4.09 0.69
N TYR A 104 9.12 -4.31 2.00
CA TYR A 104 8.69 -3.30 2.95
C TYR A 104 9.84 -2.97 3.89
N ASP A 105 10.02 -1.69 4.15
CA ASP A 105 10.77 -1.18 5.28
C ASP A 105 9.77 -0.74 6.34
N ILE A 106 9.83 -1.34 7.52
CA ILE A 106 8.94 -1.05 8.64
C ILE A 106 9.80 -0.43 9.73
N GLU A 107 9.53 0.84 10.02
CA GLU A 107 10.25 1.65 11.00
C GLU A 107 9.32 1.96 12.17
N LEU A 108 9.78 1.64 13.39
CA LEU A 108 9.10 2.02 14.62
C LEU A 108 9.47 3.47 14.97
N LEU A 109 8.45 4.33 15.14
CA LEU A 109 8.64 5.75 15.42
C LEU A 109 8.35 6.10 16.89
N SER A 110 7.33 5.48 17.46
CA SER A 110 6.98 5.65 18.87
C SER A 110 6.36 4.39 19.45
N PHE A 111 6.41 4.27 20.78
CA PHE A 111 6.05 3.05 21.50
C PHE A 111 5.36 3.40 22.81
N GLU A 112 4.07 3.07 22.93
CA GLU A 112 3.27 3.21 24.14
C GLU A 112 2.92 1.82 24.69
N TYR A 113 3.61 1.44 25.76
CA TYR A 113 3.56 0.09 26.32
C TYR A 113 2.12 -0.35 26.63
N ASN A 114 1.77 -1.58 26.22
CA ASN A 114 0.43 -2.19 26.36
C ASN A 114 -0.71 -1.46 25.65
N GLN A 115 -0.44 -0.46 24.81
CA GLN A 115 -1.48 0.34 24.16
C GLN A 115 -1.31 0.40 22.64
N SER A 116 -0.22 1.01 22.18
CA SER A 116 -0.06 1.38 20.78
C SER A 116 1.41 1.52 20.37
N ILE A 117 1.66 1.46 19.07
CA ILE A 117 2.93 1.83 18.46
C ILE A 117 2.66 2.71 17.24
N GLU A 118 3.57 3.61 16.91
CA GLU A 118 3.51 4.36 15.65
C GLU A 118 4.53 3.76 14.68
N LEU A 119 4.07 3.38 13.49
CA LEU A 119 4.90 2.79 12.45
C LEU A 119 4.92 3.67 11.21
N LYS A 120 6.07 3.72 10.55
CA LYS A 120 6.16 4.13 9.14
C LYS A 120 6.48 2.91 8.30
N ILE A 121 5.61 2.62 7.35
CA ILE A 121 5.82 1.53 6.37
C ILE A 121 6.13 2.14 5.03
N SER A 122 7.33 1.87 4.55
CA SER A 122 7.80 2.24 3.21
C SER A 122 7.90 0.99 2.36
N LYS A 123 7.81 1.09 1.04
CA LYS A 123 7.94 -0.05 0.13
C LYS A 123 9.19 0.09 -0.72
N ALA A 124 10.24 -0.68 -0.42
CA ALA A 124 11.47 -0.72 -1.19
C ALA A 124 11.20 -1.21 -2.61
N GLY A 125 11.50 -0.38 -3.60
CA GLY A 125 11.33 -0.76 -5.01
C GLY A 125 9.92 -0.59 -5.56
N SER A 126 9.17 0.45 -5.16
CA SER A 126 8.02 0.93 -5.94
C SER A 126 8.39 1.51 -7.32
N ASN A 127 9.33 0.88 -8.04
CA ASN A 127 9.32 0.89 -9.50
C ASN A 127 8.08 0.15 -10.05
N GLU A 128 7.25 -0.44 -9.19
CA GLU A 128 5.92 -0.91 -9.57
C GLU A 128 5.10 0.27 -10.10
N VAL A 129 4.83 0.22 -11.40
CA VAL A 129 3.89 1.13 -12.07
C VAL A 129 2.54 1.00 -11.36
N GLY A 130 2.11 2.05 -10.66
CA GLY A 130 0.75 2.12 -10.12
C GLY A 130 -0.25 2.37 -11.25
N TYR A 131 -1.44 1.77 -11.19
CA TYR A 131 -2.48 1.97 -12.22
C TYR A 131 -3.76 2.53 -11.58
N PHE A 132 -4.28 3.64 -12.12
CA PHE A 132 -5.43 4.34 -11.56
C PHE A 132 -6.49 4.69 -12.62
N ILE A 133 -7.77 4.53 -12.28
CA ILE A 133 -8.91 5.00 -13.08
C ILE A 133 -9.81 5.87 -12.19
N ASN A 134 -9.99 7.15 -12.54
CA ASN A 134 -10.78 8.12 -11.76
C ASN A 134 -10.47 8.06 -10.25
N ASP A 135 -9.19 8.18 -9.89
CA ASP A 135 -8.67 8.11 -8.51
C ASP A 135 -8.76 6.75 -7.80
N ARG A 136 -9.33 5.72 -8.43
CA ARG A 136 -9.35 4.35 -7.90
C ARG A 136 -8.12 3.57 -8.35
N SER A 137 -7.37 3.00 -7.41
CA SER A 137 -6.31 2.03 -7.70
C SER A 137 -6.91 0.76 -8.30
N VAL A 138 -6.32 0.28 -9.39
CA VAL A 138 -6.75 -0.93 -10.11
C VAL A 138 -5.57 -1.85 -10.40
N THR A 139 -5.85 -3.10 -10.76
CA THR A 139 -4.81 -4.01 -11.24
C THR A 139 -4.31 -3.59 -12.63
N LYS A 140 -3.08 -3.99 -12.98
CA LYS A 140 -2.53 -3.81 -14.34
C LYS A 140 -3.48 -4.32 -15.43
N LYS A 141 -4.11 -5.47 -15.19
CA LYS A 141 -5.05 -6.10 -16.14
C LYS A 141 -6.30 -5.24 -16.32
N GLU A 142 -6.95 -4.84 -15.23
CA GLU A 142 -8.13 -3.96 -15.30
C GLU A 142 -7.83 -2.63 -16.01
N PHE A 143 -6.66 -2.04 -15.74
CA PHE A 143 -6.23 -0.83 -16.41
C PHE A 143 -6.02 -1.04 -17.91
N ALA A 144 -5.33 -2.12 -18.30
CA ALA A 144 -5.11 -2.45 -19.70
C ALA A 144 -6.42 -2.73 -20.43
N ASP A 145 -7.32 -3.51 -19.83
CA ASP A 145 -8.65 -3.81 -20.37
C ASP A 145 -9.45 -2.51 -20.59
N PHE A 146 -9.44 -1.59 -19.62
CA PHE A 146 -10.11 -0.29 -19.75
C PHE A 146 -9.44 0.61 -20.79
N LYS A 147 -8.11 0.75 -20.78
CA LYS A 147 -7.35 1.54 -21.76
C LYS A 147 -7.60 1.07 -23.19
N ASN A 148 -7.64 -0.25 -23.42
CA ASN A 148 -7.92 -0.85 -24.73
C ASN A 148 -9.36 -0.60 -25.22
N SER A 149 -10.29 -0.27 -24.32
CA SER A 149 -11.65 0.13 -24.69
C SER A 149 -11.77 1.59 -25.15
N LEU A 150 -10.69 2.38 -25.01
CA LEU A 150 -10.66 3.78 -25.38
C LEU A 150 -10.03 3.97 -26.76
N THR A 151 -10.53 4.96 -27.49
CA THR A 151 -9.96 5.40 -28.77
C THR A 151 -9.12 6.66 -28.54
N GLU A 152 -7.84 6.65 -28.92
CA GLU A 152 -6.97 7.82 -28.81
C GLU A 152 -7.48 8.99 -29.69
N VAL A 153 -7.48 10.20 -29.11
CA VAL A 153 -7.76 11.45 -29.83
C VAL A 153 -6.46 11.96 -30.44
N LYS A 154 -6.40 11.98 -31.77
CA LYS A 154 -5.22 12.45 -32.52
C LYS A 154 -4.82 13.87 -32.13
N ASN A 155 -3.51 14.15 -32.21
CA ASN A 155 -2.90 15.46 -31.93
C ASN A 155 -3.12 15.97 -30.49
N THR A 156 -3.35 15.07 -29.53
CA THR A 156 -3.46 15.43 -28.09
C THR A 156 -2.30 14.94 -27.25
N TRP A 157 -1.27 14.37 -27.89
CA TRP A 157 -0.08 13.88 -27.22
C TRP A 157 0.74 15.02 -26.60
N TYR A 158 1.27 14.79 -25.41
CA TYR A 158 2.17 15.73 -24.73
C TYR A 158 3.25 15.01 -23.92
N CYS A 159 4.34 15.74 -23.66
CA CYS A 159 5.44 15.33 -22.79
C CYS A 159 5.91 16.53 -21.96
N LYS A 160 6.25 16.28 -20.71
CA LYS A 160 6.77 17.26 -19.77
C LYS A 160 7.84 16.63 -18.89
N GLU A 161 9.05 17.18 -18.89
CA GLU A 161 10.16 16.71 -18.07
C GLU A 161 10.26 17.50 -16.75
N PHE A 162 10.74 16.85 -15.68
CA PHE A 162 10.96 17.42 -14.36
C PHE A 162 12.34 17.01 -13.81
N ASN A 163 12.83 17.68 -12.77
CA ASN A 163 14.13 17.37 -12.15
C ASN A 163 14.20 15.97 -11.52
N ASP A 164 13.05 15.40 -11.18
CA ASP A 164 12.90 14.11 -10.53
C ASP A 164 12.12 13.09 -11.38
N GLY A 165 11.86 13.39 -12.67
CA GLY A 165 11.15 12.48 -13.56
C GLY A 165 10.49 13.15 -14.77
N GLY A 166 9.31 12.67 -15.17
CA GLY A 166 8.61 13.15 -16.36
C GLY A 166 7.16 12.69 -16.43
N GLU A 167 6.37 13.34 -17.28
CA GLU A 167 4.97 13.03 -17.55
C GLU A 167 4.74 13.00 -19.06
N THR A 168 4.08 11.96 -19.55
CA THR A 168 3.58 11.88 -20.93
C THR A 168 2.10 11.53 -20.92
N GLY A 169 1.37 11.85 -21.98
CA GLY A 169 -0.04 11.51 -22.02
C GLY A 169 -0.74 11.91 -23.30
N TYR A 170 -2.04 11.61 -23.36
CA TYR A 170 -2.93 11.97 -24.46
C TYR A 170 -4.40 11.94 -23.99
N LYS A 171 -5.31 12.45 -24.80
CA LYS A 171 -6.76 12.29 -24.60
C LYS A 171 -7.26 11.06 -25.35
N ALA A 172 -8.20 10.35 -24.75
CA ALA A 172 -8.89 9.21 -25.37
C ALA A 172 -10.40 9.33 -25.14
N THR A 173 -11.20 8.70 -25.99
CA THR A 173 -12.66 8.69 -25.89
C THR A 173 -13.20 7.29 -25.75
N SER A 174 -14.20 7.09 -24.89
CA SER A 174 -14.98 5.85 -24.86
C SER A 174 -15.97 5.79 -26.02
N GLU A 175 -16.60 4.63 -26.23
CA GLU A 175 -17.71 4.45 -27.20
C GLU A 175 -18.91 5.38 -26.91
N GLU A 176 -19.13 5.73 -25.64
CA GLU A 176 -20.15 6.68 -25.21
C GLU A 176 -19.78 8.15 -25.46
N GLY A 177 -18.59 8.43 -25.99
CA GLY A 177 -18.08 9.78 -26.24
C GLY A 177 -17.54 10.50 -25.00
N LYS A 178 -17.36 9.81 -23.87
CA LYS A 178 -16.71 10.39 -22.68
C LYS A 178 -15.22 10.55 -22.93
N ILE A 179 -14.66 11.68 -22.52
CA ILE A 179 -13.24 11.98 -22.69
C ILE A 179 -12.47 11.57 -21.44
N PHE A 180 -11.39 10.84 -21.63
CA PHE A 180 -10.43 10.47 -20.62
C PHE A 180 -9.07 11.07 -20.96
N ARG A 181 -8.34 11.50 -19.94
CA ARG A 181 -6.93 11.87 -20.04
C ARG A 181 -6.09 10.70 -19.54
N TYR A 182 -5.30 10.13 -20.44
CA TYR A 182 -4.23 9.21 -20.08
C TYR A 182 -2.98 9.99 -19.65
N LYS A 183 -2.35 9.56 -18.56
CA LYS A 183 -1.06 10.08 -18.08
C LYS A 183 -0.15 8.91 -17.69
N ALA A 184 1.10 8.96 -18.10
CA ALA A 184 2.17 8.14 -17.57
C ALA A 184 3.18 9.06 -16.89
N ILE A 185 3.33 8.93 -15.58
CA ILE A 185 4.19 9.75 -14.73
C ILE A 185 5.33 8.88 -14.24
N SER A 186 6.57 9.32 -14.44
CA SER A 186 7.77 8.75 -13.85
C SER A 186 8.32 9.73 -12.81
N LYS A 187 8.75 9.21 -11.66
CA LYS A 187 9.44 9.90 -10.57
C LYS A 187 10.61 9.05 -10.09
N LYS A 188 11.58 9.64 -9.37
CA LYS A 188 12.67 8.91 -8.70
C LYS A 188 12.16 7.77 -7.79
N GLU A 189 10.96 7.93 -7.25
CA GLU A 189 10.33 7.00 -6.29
C GLU A 189 9.42 5.97 -6.96
N GLY A 190 9.20 6.06 -8.29
CA GLY A 190 8.35 5.10 -9.00
C GLY A 190 7.70 5.63 -10.28
N ALA A 191 6.82 4.82 -10.88
CA ALA A 191 6.03 5.22 -12.04
C ALA A 191 4.53 5.00 -11.80
N MET A 192 3.68 5.73 -12.51
CA MET A 192 2.23 5.61 -12.43
C MET A 192 1.60 5.81 -13.81
N GLU A 193 0.59 5.01 -14.13
CA GLU A 193 -0.31 5.22 -15.26
C GLU A 193 -1.71 5.55 -14.75
N ILE A 194 -2.31 6.60 -15.30
CA ILE A 194 -3.56 7.19 -14.81
C ILE A 194 -4.50 7.43 -15.99
N LEU A 195 -5.78 7.07 -15.82
CA LEU A 195 -6.88 7.45 -16.69
C LEU A 195 -7.90 8.26 -15.88
N GLU A 196 -8.00 9.55 -16.15
CA GLU A 196 -8.92 10.49 -15.49
C GLU A 196 -10.03 10.92 -16.46
N HIS A 197 -11.28 10.83 -16.05
CA HIS A 197 -12.38 11.43 -16.78
C HIS A 197 -12.24 12.97 -16.79
N GLU A 198 -12.28 13.58 -17.98
CA GLU A 198 -12.20 15.03 -18.16
C GLU A 198 -13.60 15.55 -18.52
N GLU A 199 -14.23 16.31 -17.61
CA GLU A 199 -15.48 17.00 -17.91
C GLU A 199 -15.20 18.10 -18.95
N GLY A 200 -15.60 17.86 -20.20
CA GLY A 200 -15.42 18.81 -21.28
C GLY A 200 -15.90 18.29 -22.62
N LYS A 201 -16.07 19.20 -23.59
CA LYS A 201 -16.22 18.86 -25.01
C LYS A 201 -14.86 19.00 -25.68
N LEU A 202 -14.55 18.12 -26.65
CA LEU A 202 -13.46 18.37 -27.58
C LEU A 202 -13.75 19.71 -28.26
N LYS A 203 -12.85 20.68 -28.07
CA LYS A 203 -12.91 21.98 -28.74
C LYS A 203 -12.33 21.85 -30.14
#